data_AF-A0A945DA12-F1
#
_entry.id   AF-A0A945DA12-F1
#
_cell.length_a   1.000
_cell.length_b   1.000
_cell.length_c   1.000
_cell.angle_alpha   90.00
_cell.angle_beta   90.00
_cell.angle_gamma   90.00
#
_symmetry.space_group_name_H-M   'P 1'
#
loop_
_entity.id
_entity.type
_entity.pdbx_description
1 polymer ?
#
loop_
_entity_poly.entity_id
_entity_poly.type
_entity_poly.pdbx_seq_one_letter_code
_entity_poly.pdbx_strand_id
1 'polypeptide(L)'
;MRKQIENTLCEQNNLPATYFKSPLENCLPLIQNKWEKIKIDLSQGSGNELQSGKFNSIGSSSALGVNAFGVFFEPNFMTWPTIKSQKFNNPAFERKLSNGLQGTNPNLDVFFENDKCVLAIECKFLETLGKKKPKFSDQYINIKDDRRDSKWFRLMIDLLDGKVTFRYLDAAQLIKHYFGLAHEYANSAMDLEIGYVFWEPGKNGDASDPVIDLYAEHQNECKRFADLVSGDKIRFSFYSYPDLIEYWRGGGMVGDLVEHFSLFDEKYKL
;
A
#
# COMPACT_ATOMS: atom_id res chain seq x y z
N MET A 1 14.79 -12.89 -10.39
CA MET A 1 14.23 -11.53 -10.27
C MET A 1 14.18 -11.06 -8.82
N ARG A 2 13.20 -11.44 -7.99
CA ARG A 2 13.11 -10.95 -6.58
C ARG A 2 14.43 -11.01 -5.80
N LYS A 3 15.07 -12.18 -5.73
CA LYS A 3 16.36 -12.35 -5.03
C LYS A 3 17.50 -11.50 -5.62
N GLN A 4 17.48 -11.27 -6.94
CA GLN A 4 18.49 -10.42 -7.59
C GLN A 4 18.29 -8.96 -7.16
N ILE A 5 17.04 -8.48 -7.19
CA ILE A 5 16.69 -7.13 -6.70
C ILE A 5 17.05 -6.98 -5.22
N GLU A 6 16.72 -7.94 -4.36
CA GLU A 6 17.09 -7.92 -2.94
C GLU A 6 18.62 -7.87 -2.75
N ASN A 7 19.39 -8.61 -3.55
CA ASN A 7 20.85 -8.56 -3.50
C ASN A 7 21.41 -7.19 -3.94
N THR A 8 20.90 -6.61 -5.03
CA THR A 8 21.31 -5.27 -5.47
C THR A 8 20.99 -4.22 -4.42
N LEU A 9 19.81 -4.29 -3.79
CA LEU A 9 19.45 -3.42 -2.68
C LEU A 9 20.36 -3.63 -1.47
N CYS A 10 20.78 -4.86 -1.16
CA CYS A 10 21.76 -5.11 -0.10
C CYS A 10 23.10 -4.44 -0.39
N GLU A 11 23.63 -4.58 -1.61
CA GLU A 11 24.89 -3.97 -2.01
C GLU A 11 24.82 -2.43 -1.90
N GLN A 12 23.75 -1.83 -2.44
CA GLN A 12 23.48 -0.39 -2.37
C GLN A 12 23.38 0.13 -0.93
N ASN A 13 22.78 -0.66 -0.04
CA ASN A 13 22.60 -0.28 1.37
C ASN A 13 23.75 -0.76 2.28
N ASN A 14 24.86 -1.28 1.71
CA ASN A 14 25.98 -1.84 2.46
C ASN A 14 25.57 -2.90 3.49
N LEU A 15 24.60 -3.75 3.15
CA LEU A 15 24.07 -4.79 4.02
C LEU A 15 24.75 -6.14 3.76
N PRO A 16 25.27 -6.82 4.79
CA PRO A 16 25.91 -8.13 4.64
C PRO A 16 24.91 -9.26 4.40
N ALA A 17 23.61 -9.02 4.60
CA ALA A 17 22.52 -9.96 4.43
C ALA A 17 21.23 -9.20 4.09
N THR A 18 20.19 -9.92 3.65
CA THR A 18 18.87 -9.34 3.31
C THR A 18 18.07 -8.85 4.51
N TYR A 19 18.68 -8.76 5.70
CA TYR A 19 18.02 -8.38 6.93
C TYR A 19 18.88 -7.38 7.72
N PHE A 20 18.22 -6.34 8.23
CA PHE A 20 18.75 -5.44 9.25
C PHE A 20 18.73 -6.11 10.63
N LYS A 21 19.58 -5.67 11.56
CA LYS A 21 19.69 -6.30 12.90
C LYS A 21 18.48 -5.95 13.77
N SER A 22 17.83 -4.82 13.52
CA SER A 22 16.63 -4.39 14.21
C SER A 22 15.64 -3.71 13.26
N PRO A 23 14.35 -3.63 13.63
CA PRO A 23 13.37 -2.87 12.86
C PRO A 23 13.77 -1.41 12.64
N LEU A 24 14.35 -0.78 13.66
CA LEU A 24 14.74 0.63 13.62
C LEU A 24 15.90 0.88 12.65
N GLU A 25 16.82 -0.07 12.49
CA GLU A 25 17.87 0.00 11.46
C GLU A 25 17.30 -0.04 10.04
N ASN A 26 16.12 -0.63 9.84
CA ASN A 26 15.43 -0.59 8.54
C ASN A 26 14.65 0.74 8.33
N CYS A 27 14.62 1.63 9.31
CA CYS A 27 13.92 2.90 9.21
C CYS A 27 14.88 4.04 8.82
N LEU A 28 14.39 5.00 8.01
CA LEU A 28 15.12 6.22 7.67
C LEU A 28 15.21 7.17 8.88
N PRO A 29 16.17 8.11 8.91
CA PRO A 29 16.43 8.95 10.09
C PRO A 29 15.20 9.67 10.67
N LEU A 30 14.34 10.27 9.83
CA LEU A 30 13.15 10.98 10.34
C LEU A 30 12.10 10.07 10.99
N ILE A 31 12.10 8.78 10.65
CA ILE A 31 11.19 7.81 11.25
C ILE A 31 11.61 7.50 12.69
N GLN A 32 12.90 7.61 13.03
CA GLN A 32 13.40 7.24 14.36
C GLN A 32 12.68 8.00 15.48
N ASN A 33 12.40 9.29 15.27
CA ASN A 33 11.67 10.14 16.22
C ASN A 33 10.18 9.81 16.34
N LYS A 34 9.62 9.04 15.39
CA LYS A 34 8.21 8.62 15.36
C LYS A 34 8.04 7.13 15.63
N TRP A 35 9.16 6.41 15.78
CA TRP A 35 9.19 4.96 15.81
C TRP A 35 8.32 4.34 16.90
N GLU A 36 8.35 4.87 18.13
CA GLU A 36 7.58 4.27 19.23
C GLU A 36 6.07 4.29 18.96
N LYS A 37 5.55 5.35 18.31
CA LYS A 37 4.14 5.41 17.90
C LYS A 37 3.84 4.41 16.80
N ILE A 38 4.69 4.36 15.76
CA ILE A 38 4.54 3.43 14.63
C ILE A 38 4.62 1.97 15.09
N LYS A 39 5.52 1.67 16.02
CA LYS A 39 5.73 0.33 16.57
C LYS A 39 4.50 -0.18 17.32
N ILE A 40 3.80 0.70 18.04
CA ILE A 40 2.53 0.35 18.69
C ILE A 40 1.52 -0.12 17.63
N ASP A 41 1.32 0.66 16.56
CA ASP A 41 0.41 0.33 15.46
C ASP A 41 0.80 -1.00 14.80
N LEU A 42 2.07 -1.16 14.41
CA LEU A 42 2.59 -2.39 13.80
C LEU A 42 2.41 -3.62 14.71
N SER A 43 2.52 -3.46 16.03
CA SER A 43 2.33 -4.56 17.00
C SER A 43 0.88 -5.03 17.12
N GLN A 44 -0.08 -4.18 16.73
CA GLN A 44 -1.51 -4.50 16.75
C GLN A 44 -1.99 -5.14 15.45
N GLY A 45 -1.16 -5.12 14.41
CA GLY A 45 -1.38 -5.80 13.14
C GLY A 45 -1.57 -7.31 13.28
N SER A 46 -2.04 -7.94 12.20
CA SER A 46 -2.29 -9.38 12.13
C SER A 46 -1.07 -10.13 11.58
N GLY A 47 -0.14 -9.41 10.93
CA GLY A 47 1.03 -9.97 10.26
C GLY A 47 2.18 -10.39 11.19
N ASN A 48 2.13 -10.00 12.48
CA ASN A 48 3.21 -10.21 13.46
C ASN A 48 4.58 -9.81 12.91
N GLU A 49 4.65 -8.74 12.13
CA GLU A 49 5.82 -8.45 11.29
C GLU A 49 7.09 -8.17 12.08
N LEU A 50 6.93 -7.50 13.23
CA LEU A 50 8.01 -7.24 14.17
C LEU A 50 8.51 -8.54 14.82
N GLN A 51 7.59 -9.40 15.27
CA GLN A 51 7.94 -10.66 15.94
C GLN A 51 8.51 -11.70 14.97
N SER A 52 8.02 -11.73 13.74
CA SER A 52 8.48 -12.64 12.68
C SER A 52 9.78 -12.19 12.01
N GLY A 53 10.27 -10.98 12.32
CA GLY A 53 11.44 -10.38 11.68
C GLY A 53 11.23 -9.97 10.21
N LYS A 54 10.00 -10.05 9.69
CA LYS A 54 9.69 -9.63 8.31
C LYS A 54 9.98 -8.14 8.10
N PHE A 55 9.70 -7.31 9.10
CA PHE A 55 9.99 -5.89 9.04
C PHE A 55 11.50 -5.62 8.89
N ASN A 56 12.36 -6.52 9.38
CA ASN A 56 13.81 -6.36 9.24
C ASN A 56 14.32 -6.69 7.83
N SER A 57 13.50 -7.27 6.94
CA SER A 57 13.95 -7.59 5.59
C SER A 57 14.15 -6.33 4.75
N ILE A 58 15.22 -6.28 3.95
CA ILE A 58 15.41 -5.23 2.93
C ILE A 58 14.25 -5.20 1.93
N GLY A 59 13.59 -6.34 1.70
CA GLY A 59 12.42 -6.49 0.84
C GLY A 59 11.08 -6.37 1.57
N SER A 60 11.03 -5.73 2.74
CA SER A 60 9.81 -5.53 3.52
C SER A 60 8.95 -4.40 2.95
N SER A 61 7.73 -4.72 2.51
CA SER A 61 6.70 -3.75 2.10
C SER A 61 6.26 -2.85 3.23
N SER A 62 6.20 -3.36 4.46
CA SER A 62 5.80 -2.57 5.63
C SER A 62 6.87 -1.58 6.07
N ALA A 63 8.16 -1.97 6.02
CA ALA A 63 9.24 -1.01 6.22
C ALA A 63 9.28 0.05 5.12
N LEU A 64 9.04 -0.33 3.86
CA LEU A 64 8.90 0.60 2.74
C LEU A 64 7.73 1.58 2.97
N GLY A 65 6.55 1.08 3.35
CA GLY A 65 5.37 1.89 3.67
C GLY A 65 5.60 2.83 4.85
N VAL A 66 6.23 2.36 5.93
CA VAL A 66 6.63 3.18 7.08
C VAL A 66 7.61 4.27 6.66
N ASN A 67 8.62 3.94 5.86
CA ASN A 67 9.59 4.93 5.38
C ASN A 67 8.96 5.95 4.43
N ALA A 68 7.93 5.59 3.66
CA ALA A 68 7.24 6.52 2.77
C ALA A 68 6.25 7.43 3.52
N PHE A 69 5.44 6.87 4.42
CA PHE A 69 4.29 7.56 5.00
C PHE A 69 4.52 8.02 6.44
N GLY A 70 5.43 7.39 7.18
CA GLY A 70 5.68 7.66 8.60
C GLY A 70 6.28 9.02 8.89
N VAL A 71 6.63 9.81 7.87
CA VAL A 71 7.06 11.22 8.02
C VAL A 71 5.91 12.20 8.15
N PHE A 72 4.68 11.81 7.81
CA PHE A 72 3.51 12.69 7.81
C PHE A 72 2.77 12.73 9.16
N PHE A 73 3.50 12.58 10.28
CA PHE A 73 2.97 13.01 11.58
C PHE A 73 3.08 14.53 11.71
N GLU A 74 2.25 15.13 12.56
CA GLU A 74 2.34 16.58 12.84
C GLU A 74 3.78 17.01 13.21
N PRO A 75 4.22 18.18 12.70
CA PRO A 75 3.46 19.17 11.93
C PRO A 75 3.37 18.89 10.40
N ASN A 76 3.95 17.79 9.91
CA ASN A 76 3.93 17.45 8.49
C ASN A 76 2.56 16.95 8.05
N PHE A 77 2.25 17.15 6.77
CA PHE A 77 1.06 16.60 6.12
C PHE A 77 1.40 16.21 4.67
N MET A 78 0.64 15.30 4.11
CA MET A 78 0.64 15.01 2.68
C MET A 78 -0.67 15.43 2.03
N THR A 79 -0.64 15.60 0.71
CA THR A 79 -1.84 15.60 -0.13
C THR A 79 -1.87 14.32 -0.96
N TRP A 80 -3.04 13.95 -1.43
CA TRP A 80 -3.24 12.79 -2.29
C TRP A 80 -3.69 13.24 -3.68
N PRO A 81 -3.18 12.68 -4.80
CA PRO A 81 -3.38 13.28 -6.12
C PRO A 81 -4.85 13.40 -6.58
N THR A 82 -5.72 12.49 -6.15
CA THR A 82 -7.17 12.50 -6.42
C THR A 82 -7.98 13.31 -5.41
N ILE A 83 -7.41 13.66 -4.26
CA ILE A 83 -8.07 14.39 -3.17
C ILE A 83 -7.21 15.62 -2.75
N LYS A 84 -6.84 16.45 -3.74
CA LYS A 84 -5.85 17.53 -3.56
C LYS A 84 -6.24 18.60 -2.54
N SER A 85 -7.53 18.78 -2.28
CA SER A 85 -8.04 19.78 -1.34
C SER A 85 -7.87 19.37 0.13
N GLN A 86 -7.47 18.13 0.38
CA GLN A 86 -7.34 17.57 1.72
C GLN A 86 -5.88 17.42 2.11
N LYS A 87 -5.62 17.67 3.38
CA LYS A 87 -4.33 17.40 4.02
C LYS A 87 -4.52 16.23 4.96
N PHE A 88 -3.59 15.29 4.88
CA PHE A 88 -3.57 14.10 5.72
C PHE A 88 -2.32 14.12 6.58
N ASN A 89 -2.49 13.90 7.88
CA ASN A 89 -1.41 13.75 8.83
C ASN A 89 -1.74 12.59 9.78
N ASN A 90 -0.79 12.26 10.65
CA ASN A 90 -0.95 11.25 11.70
C ASN A 90 -1.41 9.88 11.15
N PRO A 91 -0.59 9.24 10.27
CA PRO A 91 -0.92 7.92 9.77
C PRO A 91 -1.09 6.93 10.92
N ALA A 92 -2.05 6.02 10.75
CA ALA A 92 -2.08 4.75 11.47
C ALA A 92 -1.55 3.64 10.55
N PHE A 93 -0.77 2.72 11.12
CA PHE A 93 -0.25 1.55 10.39
C PHE A 93 -1.00 0.28 10.78
N GLU A 94 -1.06 -0.70 9.87
CA GLU A 94 -1.65 -2.02 10.15
C GLU A 94 -3.11 -1.95 10.69
N ARG A 95 -3.89 -0.95 10.24
CA ARG A 95 -5.24 -0.71 10.74
C ARG A 95 -6.17 -1.84 10.30
N LYS A 96 -6.69 -2.57 11.28
CA LYS A 96 -7.76 -3.56 11.10
C LYS A 96 -9.06 -2.85 10.77
N LEU A 97 -9.74 -3.30 9.72
CA LEU A 97 -11.10 -2.85 9.39
C LEU A 97 -12.09 -3.98 9.61
N SER A 98 -13.13 -3.72 10.39
CA SER A 98 -14.21 -4.70 10.52
C SER A 98 -14.95 -4.82 9.20
N ASN A 99 -15.10 -6.04 8.67
CA ASN A 99 -15.97 -6.29 7.52
C ASN A 99 -17.35 -6.84 7.92
N GLY A 100 -17.63 -6.97 9.23
CA GLY A 100 -18.89 -7.51 9.74
C GLY A 100 -19.11 -9.00 9.44
N LEU A 101 -18.10 -9.71 8.93
CA LEU A 101 -18.10 -11.14 8.67
C LEU A 101 -17.33 -11.88 9.77
N GLN A 102 -17.47 -13.20 9.85
CA GLN A 102 -16.67 -14.00 10.76
C GLN A 102 -15.25 -14.23 10.19
N GLY A 103 -14.29 -14.52 11.07
CA GLY A 103 -12.92 -14.78 10.68
C GLY A 103 -12.02 -13.54 10.71
N THR A 104 -11.01 -13.51 9.84
CA THR A 104 -9.96 -12.49 9.89
C THR A 104 -10.37 -11.25 9.10
N ASN A 105 -10.43 -10.12 9.81
CA ASN A 105 -10.62 -8.80 9.22
C ASN A 105 -9.44 -8.42 8.31
N PRO A 106 -9.69 -7.68 7.22
CA PRO A 106 -8.61 -7.09 6.43
C PRO A 106 -7.81 -6.08 7.26
N ASN A 107 -6.50 -6.03 7.03
CA ASN A 107 -5.58 -5.03 7.59
C ASN A 107 -5.08 -4.12 6.48
N LEU A 108 -5.18 -2.82 6.67
CA LEU A 108 -4.56 -1.85 5.77
C LEU A 108 -3.17 -1.47 6.25
N ASP A 109 -2.23 -1.37 5.33
CA ASP A 109 -0.84 -1.05 5.65
C ASP A 109 -0.72 0.37 6.22
N VAL A 110 -1.39 1.34 5.58
CA VAL A 110 -1.41 2.74 6.02
C VAL A 110 -2.82 3.31 5.94
N PHE A 111 -3.20 4.09 6.93
CA PHE A 111 -4.51 4.67 7.03
C PHE A 111 -4.44 6.13 7.46
N PHE A 112 -5.14 6.99 6.73
CA PHE A 112 -5.33 8.39 7.06
C PHE A 112 -6.81 8.73 7.13
N GLU A 113 -7.19 9.55 8.10
CA GLU A 113 -8.56 10.00 8.29
C GLU A 113 -8.55 11.42 8.84
N ASN A 114 -9.40 12.26 8.25
CA ASN A 114 -9.71 13.59 8.76
C ASN A 114 -11.23 13.76 8.86
N ASP A 115 -11.72 14.99 9.07
CA ASP A 115 -13.14 15.29 9.23
C ASP A 115 -13.99 15.02 7.97
N LYS A 116 -13.37 14.88 6.80
CA LYS A 116 -14.05 14.79 5.49
C LYS A 116 -13.74 13.53 4.72
N CYS A 117 -12.57 12.92 4.94
CA CYS A 117 -12.04 11.89 4.06
C CYS A 117 -11.31 10.79 4.81
N VAL A 118 -11.45 9.59 4.27
CA VAL A 118 -10.65 8.41 4.62
C VAL A 118 -9.83 7.99 3.42
N LEU A 119 -8.53 7.85 3.62
CA LEU A 119 -7.59 7.31 2.65
C LEU A 119 -6.92 6.06 3.22
N ALA A 120 -7.29 4.92 2.66
CA ALA A 120 -6.83 3.59 3.02
C ALA A 120 -5.79 3.12 2.00
N ILE A 121 -4.55 2.92 2.40
CA ILE A 121 -3.46 2.63 1.48
C ILE A 121 -2.94 1.21 1.70
N GLU A 122 -2.88 0.45 0.61
CA GLU A 122 -2.19 -0.83 0.52
C GLU A 122 -0.83 -0.62 -0.16
N CYS A 123 0.24 -1.01 0.51
CA CYS A 123 1.62 -0.87 0.08
C CYS A 123 2.14 -2.18 -0.50
N LYS A 124 2.83 -2.12 -1.64
CA LYS A 124 3.52 -3.25 -2.25
C LYS A 124 4.95 -2.92 -2.56
N PHE A 125 5.82 -3.87 -2.31
CA PHE A 125 7.20 -3.85 -2.74
C PHE A 125 7.41 -4.96 -3.77
N LEU A 126 8.22 -5.96 -3.45
CA LEU A 126 8.61 -7.04 -4.36
C LEU A 126 7.54 -8.13 -4.52
N GLU A 127 6.35 -7.96 -3.93
CA GLU A 127 5.23 -8.88 -4.04
C GLU A 127 4.58 -8.87 -5.42
N THR A 128 4.67 -7.77 -6.16
CA THR A 128 4.17 -7.59 -7.54
C THR A 128 4.85 -8.53 -8.53
N LEU A 129 6.13 -8.87 -8.26
CA LEU A 129 6.92 -9.81 -9.07
C LEU A 129 6.37 -11.24 -9.07
N GLY A 130 5.47 -11.57 -8.13
CA GLY A 130 4.88 -12.89 -7.98
C GLY A 130 3.46 -12.94 -8.52
N LYS A 131 3.13 -14.03 -9.22
CA LYS A 131 1.75 -14.25 -9.68
C LYS A 131 0.79 -14.35 -8.49
N LYS A 132 -0.39 -13.75 -8.63
CA LYS A 132 -1.48 -13.79 -7.65
C LYS A 132 -2.56 -14.77 -8.07
N LYS A 133 -3.20 -15.35 -7.08
CA LYS A 133 -4.42 -16.14 -7.25
C LYS A 133 -5.46 -15.56 -6.30
N PRO A 134 -6.62 -15.12 -6.81
CA PRO A 134 -7.65 -14.56 -5.95
C PRO A 134 -8.13 -15.63 -4.97
N LYS A 135 -8.28 -15.24 -3.70
CA LYS A 135 -8.77 -16.12 -2.63
C LYS A 135 -9.81 -15.38 -1.81
N PHE A 136 -11.03 -15.88 -1.80
CA PHE A 136 -12.11 -15.41 -0.93
C PHE A 136 -12.58 -16.58 -0.05
N SER A 137 -12.96 -16.28 1.19
CA SER A 137 -13.75 -17.24 1.98
C SER A 137 -15.21 -17.18 1.53
N ASP A 138 -15.95 -18.27 1.73
CA ASP A 138 -17.37 -18.37 1.34
C ASP A 138 -18.26 -17.31 2.01
N GLN A 139 -17.79 -16.71 3.10
CA GLN A 139 -18.52 -15.69 3.84
C GLN A 139 -18.73 -14.40 3.04
N TYR A 140 -17.81 -14.06 2.12
CA TYR A 140 -17.96 -12.87 1.30
C TYR A 140 -19.16 -13.00 0.33
N ILE A 141 -19.48 -14.21 -0.12
CA ILE A 141 -20.66 -14.48 -0.96
C ILE A 141 -21.96 -14.22 -0.17
N ASN A 142 -21.91 -14.32 1.16
CA ASN A 142 -23.05 -14.15 2.05
C ASN A 142 -23.29 -12.69 2.50
N ILE A 143 -22.60 -11.71 1.91
CA ILE A 143 -22.91 -10.29 2.13
C ILE A 143 -24.32 -9.99 1.61
N LYS A 144 -25.17 -9.39 2.46
CA LYS A 144 -26.60 -9.13 2.19
C LYS A 144 -27.00 -7.65 2.29
N ASP A 145 -26.08 -6.79 2.67
CA ASP A 145 -26.30 -5.33 2.74
C ASP A 145 -25.90 -4.64 1.43
N ASP A 146 -25.95 -3.30 1.43
CA ASP A 146 -25.71 -2.43 0.26
C ASP A 146 -24.38 -2.70 -0.46
N ARG A 147 -23.39 -3.31 0.22
CA ARG A 147 -22.13 -3.72 -0.43
C ARG A 147 -22.38 -4.69 -1.58
N ARG A 148 -23.47 -5.47 -1.55
CA ARG A 148 -23.82 -6.43 -2.60
C ARG A 148 -24.11 -5.78 -3.94
N ASP A 149 -24.60 -4.54 -3.93
CA ASP A 149 -24.96 -3.79 -5.15
C ASP A 149 -23.76 -3.06 -5.76
N SER A 150 -22.60 -3.12 -5.11
CA SER A 150 -21.36 -2.47 -5.57
C SER A 150 -20.74 -3.16 -6.78
N LYS A 151 -19.99 -2.37 -7.56
CA LYS A 151 -19.11 -2.87 -8.63
C LYS A 151 -17.99 -3.73 -8.06
N TRP A 152 -17.56 -3.46 -6.83
CA TRP A 152 -16.56 -4.27 -6.11
C TRP A 152 -17.07 -5.69 -5.83
N PHE A 153 -18.32 -5.83 -5.38
CA PHE A 153 -18.94 -7.14 -5.19
C PHE A 153 -19.14 -7.87 -6.52
N ARG A 154 -19.58 -7.16 -7.57
CA ARG A 154 -19.66 -7.76 -8.92
C ARG A 154 -18.30 -8.26 -9.40
N LEU A 155 -17.24 -7.47 -9.22
CA LEU A 155 -15.88 -7.87 -9.60
C LEU A 155 -15.40 -9.10 -8.81
N MET A 156 -15.78 -9.23 -7.54
CA MET A 156 -15.52 -10.45 -6.77
C MET A 156 -16.15 -11.68 -7.43
N ILE A 157 -17.43 -11.59 -7.81
CA ILE A 157 -18.14 -12.69 -8.48
C ILE A 157 -17.49 -13.01 -9.83
N ASP A 158 -17.15 -12.00 -10.63
CA ASP A 158 -16.48 -12.21 -11.91
C ASP A 158 -15.08 -12.84 -11.76
N LEU A 159 -14.36 -12.58 -10.66
CA LEU A 159 -13.11 -13.25 -10.32
C LEU A 159 -13.32 -14.71 -9.92
N LEU A 160 -14.37 -15.01 -9.13
CA LEU A 160 -14.70 -16.38 -8.72
C LEU A 160 -15.15 -17.23 -9.91
N ASP A 161 -15.90 -16.64 -10.83
CA ASP A 161 -16.38 -17.28 -12.07
C ASP A 161 -15.28 -17.40 -13.15
N GLY A 162 -14.12 -16.77 -12.94
CA GLY A 162 -13.01 -16.75 -13.90
C GLY A 162 -13.24 -15.87 -15.14
N LYS A 163 -14.25 -15.00 -15.11
CA LYS A 163 -14.55 -14.04 -16.20
C LYS A 163 -13.52 -12.92 -16.28
N VAL A 164 -12.98 -12.54 -15.12
CA VAL A 164 -11.88 -11.57 -14.99
C VAL A 164 -10.73 -12.26 -14.28
N THR A 165 -9.50 -11.98 -14.68
CA THR A 165 -8.29 -12.50 -14.01
C THR A 165 -7.23 -11.41 -13.91
N PHE A 166 -6.52 -11.39 -12.78
CA PHE A 166 -5.33 -10.57 -12.58
C PHE A 166 -4.16 -11.49 -12.23
N ARG A 167 -3.05 -11.30 -12.93
CA ARG A 167 -1.84 -12.09 -12.82
C ARG A 167 -0.93 -11.57 -11.73
N TYR A 168 -0.75 -10.25 -11.60
CA TYR A 168 0.19 -9.65 -10.63
C TYR A 168 -0.51 -8.81 -9.56
N LEU A 169 -1.64 -8.19 -9.90
CA LEU A 169 -2.45 -7.45 -8.94
C LEU A 169 -3.22 -8.41 -8.01
N ASP A 170 -3.10 -8.20 -6.70
CA ASP A 170 -3.91 -8.92 -5.71
C ASP A 170 -5.29 -8.26 -5.58
N ALA A 171 -6.11 -8.42 -6.62
CA ALA A 171 -7.45 -7.87 -6.68
C ALA A 171 -8.34 -8.38 -5.53
N ALA A 172 -8.12 -9.61 -5.07
CA ALA A 172 -8.89 -10.17 -3.96
C ALA A 172 -8.59 -9.45 -2.64
N GLN A 173 -7.33 -9.10 -2.38
CA GLN A 173 -6.98 -8.30 -1.21
C GLN A 173 -7.65 -6.92 -1.24
N LEU A 174 -7.57 -6.21 -2.37
CA LEU A 174 -8.20 -4.89 -2.54
C LEU A 174 -9.72 -4.92 -2.31
N ILE A 175 -10.40 -5.93 -2.86
CA ILE A 175 -11.85 -6.11 -2.66
C ILE A 175 -12.19 -6.38 -1.19
N LYS A 176 -11.34 -7.08 -0.44
CA LYS A 176 -11.55 -7.27 1.00
C LYS A 176 -11.42 -5.97 1.76
N HIS A 177 -10.43 -5.12 1.43
CA HIS A 177 -10.31 -3.78 2.01
C HIS A 177 -11.55 -2.94 1.75
N TYR A 178 -12.10 -2.99 0.52
CA TYR A 178 -13.38 -2.35 0.21
C TYR A 178 -14.49 -2.82 1.14
N PHE A 179 -14.66 -4.13 1.34
CA PHE A 179 -15.73 -4.64 2.22
C PHE A 179 -15.56 -4.25 3.68
N GLY A 180 -14.31 -4.08 4.15
CA GLY A 180 -14.01 -3.51 5.47
C GLY A 180 -14.43 -2.06 5.56
N LEU A 181 -13.95 -1.21 4.65
CA LEU A 181 -14.28 0.23 4.64
C LEU A 181 -15.78 0.48 4.49
N ALA A 182 -16.42 -0.21 3.55
CA ALA A 182 -17.84 -0.03 3.29
C ALA A 182 -18.72 -0.45 4.47
N HIS A 183 -18.25 -1.39 5.30
CA HIS A 183 -18.93 -1.78 6.53
C HIS A 183 -18.72 -0.74 7.65
N GLU A 184 -17.47 -0.38 7.91
CA GLU A 184 -17.11 0.55 8.99
C GLU A 184 -17.67 1.97 8.76
N TYR A 185 -17.75 2.39 7.50
CA TYR A 185 -18.22 3.72 7.08
C TYR A 185 -19.57 3.69 6.34
N ALA A 186 -20.40 2.67 6.57
CA ALA A 186 -21.69 2.50 5.89
C ALA A 186 -22.56 3.77 5.96
N ASN A 187 -22.64 4.38 7.15
CA ASN A 187 -23.46 5.57 7.42
C ASN A 187 -22.68 6.90 7.36
N SER A 188 -21.44 6.88 6.86
CA SER A 188 -20.62 8.09 6.75
C SER A 188 -20.91 8.84 5.45
N ALA A 189 -20.87 10.17 5.53
CA ALA A 189 -20.86 11.08 4.40
C ALA A 189 -19.43 11.45 3.94
N MET A 190 -18.40 10.86 4.54
CA MET A 190 -17.01 11.09 4.16
C MET A 190 -16.71 10.54 2.78
N ASP A 191 -15.78 11.19 2.10
CA ASP A 191 -15.13 10.66 0.89
C ASP A 191 -14.21 9.50 1.27
N LEU A 192 -14.40 8.34 0.65
CA LEU A 192 -13.63 7.13 0.94
C LEU A 192 -12.81 6.72 -0.28
N GLU A 193 -11.53 6.42 -0.07
CA GLU A 193 -10.65 6.00 -1.14
C GLU A 193 -9.66 4.91 -0.69
N ILE A 194 -9.50 3.90 -1.55
CA ILE A 194 -8.42 2.91 -1.45
C ILE A 194 -7.31 3.32 -2.42
N GLY A 195 -6.15 3.65 -1.87
CA GLY A 195 -4.91 3.85 -2.60
C GLY A 195 -4.11 2.55 -2.68
N TYR A 196 -3.63 2.18 -3.86
CA TYR A 196 -2.69 1.08 -4.04
C TYR A 196 -1.34 1.64 -4.47
N VAL A 197 -0.34 1.54 -3.59
CA VAL A 197 0.99 2.09 -3.83
C VAL A 197 1.98 0.96 -3.98
N PHE A 198 2.73 0.97 -5.08
CA PHE A 198 3.67 -0.10 -5.39
C PHE A 198 5.05 0.44 -5.74
N TRP A 199 6.06 -0.34 -5.41
CA TRP A 199 7.41 -0.10 -5.89
C TRP A 199 7.55 -0.60 -7.32
N GLU A 200 8.34 0.08 -8.11
CA GLU A 200 8.84 -0.36 -9.41
C GLU A 200 10.30 0.11 -9.56
N PRO A 201 11.13 -0.60 -10.34
CA PRO A 201 12.46 -0.11 -10.67
C PRO A 201 12.35 1.24 -11.36
N GLY A 202 13.27 2.15 -11.10
CA GLY A 202 13.20 3.51 -11.64
C GLY A 202 13.17 3.52 -13.17
N LYS A 203 12.66 4.62 -13.75
CA LYS A 203 12.52 4.83 -15.22
C LYS A 203 13.84 4.77 -16.01
N ASN A 204 14.99 4.66 -15.33
CA ASN A 204 16.32 4.58 -15.93
C ASN A 204 16.88 3.14 -16.00
N GLY A 205 16.11 2.14 -15.58
CA GLY A 205 16.50 0.74 -15.73
C GLY A 205 16.74 0.38 -17.20
N ASP A 206 17.59 -0.62 -17.43
CA ASP A 206 17.80 -1.17 -18.77
C ASP A 206 16.44 -1.59 -19.35
N ALA A 207 16.02 -0.97 -20.45
CA ALA A 207 14.75 -1.25 -21.11
C ALA A 207 14.64 -2.71 -21.58
N SER A 208 15.75 -3.45 -21.62
CA SER A 208 15.78 -4.88 -21.92
C SER A 208 15.61 -5.78 -20.69
N ASP A 209 15.54 -5.23 -19.47
CA ASP A 209 15.31 -6.02 -18.25
C ASP A 209 13.84 -6.51 -18.22
N PRO A 210 13.60 -7.84 -18.17
CA PRO A 210 12.24 -8.41 -18.10
C PRO A 210 11.40 -7.93 -16.91
N VAL A 211 12.03 -7.35 -15.88
CA VAL A 211 11.31 -6.71 -14.77
C VAL A 211 10.43 -5.55 -15.26
N ILE A 212 10.86 -4.80 -16.28
CA ILE A 212 10.15 -3.64 -16.81
C ILE A 212 8.82 -4.07 -17.42
N ASP A 213 8.83 -5.14 -18.23
CA ASP A 213 7.63 -5.70 -18.85
C ASP A 213 6.62 -6.20 -17.80
N LEU A 214 7.12 -6.80 -16.70
CA LEU A 214 6.27 -7.26 -15.61
C LEU A 214 5.54 -6.08 -14.94
N TYR A 215 6.25 -5.00 -14.63
CA TYR A 215 5.64 -3.81 -14.05
C TYR A 215 4.70 -3.10 -15.02
N ALA A 216 5.00 -3.08 -16.32
CA ALA A 216 4.06 -2.60 -17.32
C ALA A 216 2.76 -3.43 -17.36
N GLU A 217 2.85 -4.77 -17.31
CA GLU A 217 1.68 -5.65 -17.23
C GLU A 217 0.90 -5.42 -15.91
N HIS A 218 1.60 -5.25 -14.79
CA HIS A 218 0.99 -4.94 -13.49
C HIS A 218 0.31 -3.55 -13.45
N GLN A 219 0.89 -2.52 -14.04
CA GLN A 219 0.26 -1.21 -14.18
C GLN A 219 -1.01 -1.27 -15.04
N ASN A 220 -0.97 -2.01 -16.15
CA ASN A 220 -2.14 -2.25 -16.98
C ASN A 220 -3.26 -2.97 -16.20
N GLU A 221 -2.90 -3.91 -15.33
CA GLU A 221 -3.83 -4.54 -14.40
C GLU A 221 -4.44 -3.57 -13.40
N CYS A 222 -3.64 -2.68 -12.81
CA CYS A 222 -4.13 -1.63 -11.92
C CYS A 222 -5.13 -0.70 -12.63
N LYS A 223 -4.81 -0.29 -13.86
CA LYS A 223 -5.71 0.52 -14.70
C LYS A 223 -7.04 -0.19 -14.96
N ARG A 224 -6.98 -1.44 -15.40
CA ARG A 224 -8.19 -2.22 -15.66
C ARG A 224 -9.02 -2.43 -14.37
N PHE A 225 -8.37 -2.67 -13.23
CA PHE A 225 -9.05 -2.76 -11.94
C PHE A 225 -9.76 -1.45 -11.60
N ALA A 226 -9.08 -0.31 -11.74
CA ALA A 226 -9.67 1.02 -11.52
C ALA A 226 -10.90 1.27 -12.40
N ASP A 227 -10.82 0.91 -13.68
CA ASP A 227 -11.94 1.06 -14.61
C ASP A 227 -13.15 0.21 -14.19
N LEU A 228 -12.92 -1.04 -13.77
CA LEU A 228 -13.97 -1.98 -13.35
C LEU A 228 -14.74 -1.52 -12.10
N VAL A 229 -14.06 -0.85 -11.16
CA VAL A 229 -14.66 -0.36 -9.91
C VAL A 229 -15.01 1.14 -9.94
N SER A 230 -14.72 1.83 -11.05
CA SER A 230 -14.92 3.27 -11.19
C SER A 230 -16.38 3.68 -10.94
N GLY A 231 -16.59 4.85 -10.31
CA GLY A 231 -17.93 5.38 -10.05
C GLY A 231 -18.73 4.69 -8.93
N ASP A 232 -18.10 3.79 -8.18
CA ASP A 232 -18.65 3.29 -6.91
C ASP A 232 -18.43 4.31 -5.77
N LYS A 233 -19.06 4.09 -4.60
CA LYS A 233 -18.98 4.98 -3.42
C LYS A 233 -17.55 5.11 -2.91
N ILE A 234 -16.80 4.00 -2.90
CA ILE A 234 -15.39 3.99 -2.48
C ILE A 234 -14.54 3.98 -3.75
N ARG A 235 -13.73 5.02 -3.89
CA ARG A 235 -12.84 5.18 -5.04
C ARG A 235 -11.63 4.26 -4.92
N PHE A 236 -11.05 3.95 -6.07
CA PHE A 236 -9.75 3.30 -6.16
C PHE A 236 -8.80 4.17 -6.96
N SER A 237 -7.58 4.35 -6.44
CA SER A 237 -6.47 4.94 -7.19
C SER A 237 -5.20 4.14 -6.94
N PHE A 238 -4.24 4.27 -7.85
CA PHE A 238 -2.96 3.60 -7.74
C PHE A 238 -1.82 4.50 -8.22
N TYR A 239 -0.67 4.36 -7.58
CA TYR A 239 0.54 5.12 -7.91
C TYR A 239 1.78 4.26 -7.64
N SER A 240 2.83 4.45 -8.44
CA SER A 240 4.14 3.96 -8.01
C SER A 240 4.73 4.89 -6.95
N TYR A 241 5.60 4.39 -6.06
CA TYR A 241 6.30 5.25 -5.10
C TYR A 241 7.06 6.40 -5.79
N PRO A 242 7.81 6.18 -6.89
CA PRO A 242 8.47 7.27 -7.60
C PRO A 242 7.50 8.37 -8.05
N ASP A 243 6.39 8.02 -8.69
CA ASP A 243 5.41 9.00 -9.19
C ASP A 243 4.74 9.76 -8.03
N LEU A 244 4.44 9.08 -6.92
CA LEU A 244 3.84 9.70 -5.74
C LEU A 244 4.81 10.66 -5.03
N ILE A 245 6.09 10.29 -4.94
CA ILE A 245 7.14 11.16 -4.38
C ILE A 245 7.39 12.37 -5.27
N GLU A 246 7.42 12.19 -6.60
CA GLU A 246 7.49 13.33 -7.54
C GLU A 246 6.31 14.29 -7.38
N TYR A 247 5.09 13.75 -7.21
CA TYR A 247 3.91 14.56 -6.92
C TYR A 247 4.08 15.38 -5.63
N TRP A 248 4.58 14.78 -4.54
CA TRP A 248 4.82 15.52 -3.29
C TRP A 248 5.94 16.55 -3.40
N ARG A 249 7.01 16.26 -4.14
CA ARG A 249 8.08 17.22 -4.47
C ARG A 249 7.51 18.43 -5.22
N GLY A 250 6.69 18.19 -6.25
CA GLY A 250 6.00 19.24 -7.01
C GLY A 250 4.99 20.05 -6.19
N GLY A 251 4.47 19.48 -5.09
CA GLY A 251 3.56 20.12 -4.15
C GLY A 251 4.21 21.09 -3.15
N GLY A 252 5.52 21.33 -3.26
CA GLY A 252 6.24 22.27 -2.38
C GLY A 252 6.72 21.64 -1.08
N MET A 253 7.24 20.42 -1.13
CA MET A 253 7.94 19.80 -0.01
C MET A 253 9.11 20.69 0.46
N VAL A 254 9.27 20.84 1.78
CA VAL A 254 10.27 21.72 2.40
C VAL A 254 11.02 21.05 3.54
N GLY A 255 12.20 21.60 3.86
CA GLY A 255 13.00 21.18 5.02
C GLY A 255 13.39 19.70 4.95
N ASP A 256 13.37 19.06 6.11
CA ASP A 256 13.84 17.68 6.31
C ASP A 256 13.12 16.65 5.41
N LEU A 257 11.90 16.96 4.93
CA LEU A 257 11.19 16.07 4.01
C LEU A 257 11.93 15.91 2.67
N VAL A 258 12.58 16.97 2.17
CA VAL A 258 13.35 16.89 0.91
C VAL A 258 14.52 15.93 1.05
N GLU A 259 15.25 16.02 2.17
CA GLU A 259 16.35 15.12 2.49
C GLU A 259 15.84 13.69 2.71
N HIS A 260 14.75 13.52 3.46
CA HIS A 260 14.16 12.21 3.71
C HIS A 260 13.79 11.45 2.44
N PHE A 261 13.15 12.11 1.47
CA PHE A 261 12.81 11.45 0.21
C PHE A 261 14.01 11.29 -0.73
N SER A 262 15.09 12.04 -0.52
CA SER A 262 16.37 11.76 -1.18
C SER A 262 16.99 10.47 -0.63
N LEU A 263 17.01 10.29 0.69
CA LEU A 263 17.42 9.04 1.35
C LEU A 263 16.50 7.85 1.00
N PHE A 264 15.20 8.11 0.83
CA PHE A 264 14.26 7.09 0.36
C PHE A 264 14.64 6.58 -1.03
N ASP A 265 14.92 7.50 -1.96
CA ASP A 265 15.38 7.14 -3.31
C ASP A 265 16.73 6.40 -3.24
N GLU A 266 17.70 6.90 -2.46
CA GLU A 266 19.00 6.23 -2.25
C GLU A 266 18.86 4.82 -1.66
N LYS A 267 17.82 4.55 -0.89
CA LYS A 267 17.59 3.24 -0.29
C LYS A 267 16.88 2.26 -1.22
N TYR A 268 15.89 2.73 -1.96
CA TYR A 268 14.92 1.87 -2.65
C TYR A 268 14.92 1.97 -4.17
N LYS A 269 15.46 3.05 -4.75
CA LYS A 269 15.48 3.22 -6.21
C LYS A 269 16.61 2.37 -6.80
N LEU A 270 16.26 1.61 -7.84
CA LEU A 270 17.17 0.91 -8.73
C LEU A 270 17.13 1.56 -10.12
#